data_AF-A0A967JXQ0-F1
#
_entry.id   AF-A0A967JXQ0-F1
#
_cell.length_a   1.000
_cell.length_b   1.000
_cell.length_c   1.000
_cell.angle_alpha   90.00
_cell.angle_beta   90.00
_cell.angle_gamma   90.00
#
_symmetry.space_group_name_H-M   'P 1'
#
loop_
_entity.id
_entity.type
_entity.pdbx_description
1 polymer ?
#
loop_
_entity_poly.entity_id
_entity_poly.type
_entity_poly.pdbx_seq_one_letter_code
_entity_poly.pdbx_strand_id
1 'polypeptide(L)' 'LLRIRDWRARGFAIGVAAHGIGTARALQLNEVAGAFASLAMGLNGLATAILLPLLIRLFW' A
#
# COMPACT_ATOMS: atom_id res chain seq x y z
N LEU A 1 6.51 3.29 -19.04
CA LEU A 1 6.93 4.40 -18.16
C LEU A 1 7.70 3.85 -16.95
N LEU A 2 8.80 4.50 -16.55
CA LEU A 2 9.75 4.18 -15.46
C LEU A 2 10.51 2.82 -15.44
N ARG A 3 10.03 1.75 -16.11
CA ARG A 3 10.73 0.45 -16.20
C ARG A 3 11.19 -0.12 -14.84
N ILE A 4 10.41 0.09 -13.78
CA ILE A 4 10.69 -0.50 -12.46
C ILE A 4 10.62 -2.03 -12.60
N ARG A 5 11.74 -2.72 -12.41
CA ARG A 5 11.82 -4.19 -12.44
C ARG A 5 11.71 -4.80 -11.05
N ASP A 6 11.99 -4.03 -10.00
CA ASP A 6 11.93 -4.50 -8.62
C ASP A 6 10.49 -4.80 -8.20
N TRP A 7 10.24 -6.06 -7.85
CA TRP A 7 8.95 -6.54 -7.36
C TRP A 7 8.53 -5.92 -6.03
N ARG A 8 9.48 -5.54 -5.18
CA ARG A 8 9.22 -4.86 -3.90
C ARG A 8 8.60 -3.49 -4.14
N ALA A 9 9.22 -2.69 -5.02
CA ALA A 9 8.74 -1.36 -5.36
C ALA A 9 7.38 -1.41 -6.07
N ARG A 10 7.20 -2.36 -7.00
CA ARG A 10 5.92 -2.56 -7.69
C ARG A 10 4.82 -3.01 -6.72
N GLY A 11 5.12 -3.97 -5.85
CA GLY A 11 4.23 -4.47 -4.83
C GLY A 11 3.79 -3.36 -3.88
N PHE A 12 4.75 -2.62 -3.33
CA PHE A 12 4.49 -1.50 -2.44
C PHE A 12 3.59 -0.45 -3.11
N ALA A 13 3.90 -0.04 -4.35
CA ALA A 13 3.09 0.91 -5.10
C ALA A 13 1.65 0.41 -5.34
N ILE A 14 1.47 -0.88 -5.67
CA ILE A 14 0.14 -1.49 -5.80
C ILE A 14 -0.59 -1.44 -4.45
N GLY A 15 0.07 -1.80 -3.36
CA GLY A 15 -0.54 -1.81 -2.03
C GLY A 15 -0.94 -0.43 -1.50
N VAL A 16 -0.20 0.63 -1.88
CA VAL A 16 -0.58 2.03 -1.55
C VAL A 16 -1.75 2.50 -2.41
N ALA A 17 -1.73 2.22 -3.72
CA ALA A 17 -2.65 2.82 -4.69
C ALA A 17 -3.94 2.01 -4.93
N ALA A 18 -3.98 0.73 -4.56
CA ALA A 18 -5.08 -0.17 -4.87
C ALA A 18 -5.89 -0.59 -3.62
N HIS A 19 -6.91 -1.42 -3.85
CA HIS A 19 -7.68 -2.10 -2.82
C HIS A 19 -7.09 -3.49 -2.51
N GLY A 20 -7.63 -4.17 -1.49
CA GLY A 20 -7.21 -5.54 -1.13
C GLY A 20 -7.22 -6.54 -2.30
N ILE A 21 -8.12 -6.34 -3.28
CA ILE A 21 -8.15 -7.13 -4.53
C ILE A 21 -6.85 -6.97 -5.33
N GLY A 22 -6.31 -5.74 -5.42
CA GLY A 22 -5.05 -5.46 -6.07
C GLY A 22 -3.86 -6.10 -5.35
N THR A 23 -3.88 -6.09 -4.01
CA THR A 23 -2.88 -6.77 -3.17
C THR A 23 -2.93 -8.29 -3.36
N ALA A 24 -4.13 -8.89 -3.38
CA ALA A 24 -4.31 -10.31 -3.68
C ALA A 24 -3.81 -10.66 -5.09
N ARG A 25 -4.06 -9.79 -6.08
CA ARG A 25 -3.53 -9.97 -7.43
C ARG A 25 -2.01 -9.83 -7.49
N ALA A 26 -1.41 -8.91 -6.73
CA ALA A 26 0.04 -8.77 -6.65
C ALA A 26 0.69 -10.06 -6.11
N LEU A 27 0.07 -10.69 -5.10
CA LEU A 27 0.50 -11.98 -4.55
C LEU A 27 0.41 -13.11 -5.58
N GLN A 28 -0.67 -13.17 -6.37
CA GLN A 28 -0.82 -14.15 -7.45
C GLN A 28 0.25 -13.98 -8.56
N LEU A 29 0.71 -12.74 -8.80
CA LEU A 29 1.73 -12.46 -9.82
C LEU A 29 3.14 -12.73 -9.32
N ASN A 30 3.44 -12.38 -8.07
CA ASN A 30 4.75 -12.59 -7.46
C ASN A 30 4.64 -12.48 -5.93
N GLU A 31 5.21 -13.44 -5.21
CA GLU A 31 5.16 -13.49 -3.75
C GLU A 31 5.76 -12.25 -3.08
N VAL A 32 6.91 -11.77 -3.56
CA VAL A 32 7.57 -10.57 -3.03
C VAL A 32 6.72 -9.32 -3.28
N ALA A 33 6.10 -9.21 -4.46
CA ALA A 33 5.19 -8.10 -4.74
C ALA A 33 3.96 -8.14 -3.83
N GLY A 34 3.38 -9.32 -3.61
CA GLY A 34 2.27 -9.51 -2.66
C GLY A 34 2.63 -9.12 -1.24
N ALA A 35 3.80 -9.55 -0.74
CA ALA A 35 4.26 -9.22 0.61
C ALA A 35 4.41 -7.70 0.81
N PHE A 36 5.05 -7.02 -0.14
CA PHE A 36 5.23 -5.57 -0.07
C PHE A 36 3.92 -4.80 -0.29
N ALA A 37 2.98 -5.33 -1.09
CA ALA A 37 1.65 -4.76 -1.26
C ALA A 37 0.83 -4.85 0.04
N SER A 38 0.84 -5.99 0.73
CA SER A 38 0.17 -6.15 2.02
C SER A 38 0.76 -5.22 3.10
N LEU A 39 2.09 -5.09 3.14
CA LEU A 39 2.77 -4.17 4.05
C LEU A 39 2.38 -2.70 3.77
N ALA A 40 2.40 -2.28 2.51
CA ALA A 40 1.99 -0.94 2.12
C ALA A 40 0.54 -0.62 2.53
N MET A 41 -0.39 -1.55 2.29
CA MET A 41 -1.79 -1.39 2.65
C MET A 41 -1.97 -1.25 4.17
N GLY A 42 -1.27 -2.08 4.96
CA GLY A 42 -1.28 -2.00 6.43
C GLY A 42 -0.73 -0.67 6.95
N LEU A 43 0.41 -0.20 6.41
CA LEU A 43 0.99 1.09 6.76
C LEU A 43 0.07 2.26 6.38
N ASN A 44 -0.62 2.18 5.24
CA ASN A 44 -1.58 3.21 4.84
C ASN A 44 -2.76 3.28 5.82
N GLY A 45 -3.27 2.13 6.26
CA GLY A 45 -4.31 2.07 7.30
C GLY A 45 -3.85 2.65 8.63
N LEU A 46 -2.64 2.30 9.08
CA LEU A 46 -2.04 2.86 10.30
C LEU A 46 -1.83 4.37 10.20
N ALA A 47 -1.29 4.85 9.09
CA ALA A 47 -1.11 6.27 8.84
C ALA A 47 -2.47 7.00 8.88
N THR A 48 -3.50 6.45 8.25
CA THR A 48 -4.84 7.02 8.26
C THR A 48 -5.43 7.07 9.68
N ALA A 49 -5.29 5.99 10.46
CA ALA A 49 -5.79 5.91 11.84
C ALA A 49 -5.15 6.95 12.77
N ILE A 50 -3.87 7.30 12.53
CA ILE A 50 -3.15 8.33 13.30
C ILE A 50 -3.47 9.73 12.76
N LEU A 51 -3.43 9.92 11.45
CA LEU A 51 -3.58 11.25 10.83
C LEU A 51 -5.00 11.78 10.96
N LEU A 52 -6.03 10.94 10.81
CA LEU A 52 -7.42 11.39 10.85
C LEU A 52 -7.81 12.13 12.13
N PRO A 53 -7.58 11.62 13.36
CA PRO A 53 -7.92 12.36 14.58
C PRO A 53 -7.07 13.64 14.75
N LEU A 54 -5.82 13.64 14.28
CA LEU A 54 -4.96 14.83 14.32
C LEU A 54 -5.46 15.93 13.38
N LEU A 55 -5.88 15.55 12.18
CA LEU A 55 -6.47 16.48 11.20
C LEU A 55 -7.80 17.03 11.71
N ILE A 56 -8.66 16.18 12.29
CA ILE A 56 -9.91 16.63 12.92
C ILE A 56 -9.61 17.67 13.99
N ARG A 57 -8.67 17.40 14.91
CA ARG A 57 -8.28 18.34 15.96
C ARG A 57 -7.65 19.64 15.45
N LEU A 58 -7.01 19.62 14.28
CA LEU A 58 -6.36 20.80 13.70
C LEU A 58 -7.37 21.72 13.01
N PHE A 59 -8.38 21.15 12.35
CA PHE A 59 -9.34 21.88 11.51
C PHE A 59 -10.71 22.10 12.16
N TRP A 60 -10.99 21.46 13.30
CA TRP A 60 -12.26 21.54 14.03
C TRP A 60 -12.03 21.78 15.52
#